data_AF-A0A7S1VAL0-F1
#
_entry.id   AF-A0A7S1VAL0-F1
#
_cell.length_a   1.000
_cell.length_b   1.000
_cell.length_c   1.000
_cell.angle_alpha   90.00
_cell.angle_beta   90.00
_cell.angle_gamma   90.00
#
_symmetry.space_group_name_H-M   'P 1'
#
loop_
_entity.id
_entity.type
_entity.pdbx_description
1 polymer ?
#
loop_
_entity_poly.entity_id
_entity_poly.type
_entity_poly.pdbx_seq_one_letter_code
_entity_poly.pdbx_strand_id
1 'polypeptide(L)'
;AWSDRRRFGEHLFDASLVKTDVGSGRNAYYHLQLLTPSTVVRRWGRVGTTQGGTKVEEFDTWVEAAEALAAVFREKTGNLFAQPRSSFTPLPGFMRLVDKEYGPAADDDASSSS
;
A
#
# COMPACT_ATOMS: atom_id res chain seq x y z
N ALA A 1 -9.27 4.78 -31.20
CA ALA A 1 -9.67 3.55 -30.48
C ALA A 1 -8.86 3.48 -29.20
N TRP A 2 -9.51 3.72 -28.06
CA TRP A 2 -8.93 3.88 -26.71
C TRP A 2 -8.85 2.53 -25.96
N SER A 3 -8.75 1.44 -26.72
CA SER A 3 -8.91 0.06 -26.26
C SER A 3 -7.61 -0.52 -25.71
N ASP A 4 -6.97 0.16 -24.76
CA ASP A 4 -5.81 -0.40 -24.04
C ASP A 4 -5.90 -0.18 -22.51
N ARG A 5 -7.13 -0.13 -21.97
CA ARG A 5 -7.38 -0.19 -20.51
C ARG A 5 -7.02 -1.55 -19.87
N ARG A 6 -6.45 -2.49 -20.63
CA ARG A 6 -6.11 -3.85 -20.15
C ARG A 6 -4.61 -4.10 -19.93
N ARG A 7 -3.71 -3.15 -20.28
CA ARG A 7 -2.27 -3.28 -20.01
C ARG A 7 -1.78 -2.59 -18.74
N PHE A 8 -2.64 -1.91 -18.00
CA PHE A 8 -2.50 -1.81 -16.55
C PHE A 8 -3.21 -3.01 -15.96
N GLY A 9 -2.61 -4.20 -16.10
CA GLY A 9 -3.20 -5.44 -15.62
C GLY A 9 -3.49 -5.34 -14.13
N GLU A 10 -4.76 -5.21 -13.77
CA GLU A 10 -5.42 -5.58 -12.51
C GLU A 10 -4.80 -5.14 -11.17
N HIS A 11 -3.72 -4.36 -11.17
CA HIS A 11 -3.02 -3.88 -10.00
C HIS A 11 -3.21 -2.38 -9.91
N LEU A 12 -4.44 -2.01 -9.55
CA LEU A 12 -4.75 -0.79 -8.80
C LEU A 12 -3.61 -0.56 -7.80
N PHE A 13 -2.96 0.61 -7.86
CA PHE A 13 -1.81 0.95 -7.00
C PHE A 13 -2.10 0.51 -5.56
N ASP A 14 -1.27 -0.38 -5.02
CA ASP A 14 -1.39 -0.90 -3.67
C ASP A 14 -0.02 -0.86 -2.99
N ALA A 15 0.06 -0.07 -1.91
CA ALA A 15 1.24 -0.01 -1.08
C ALA A 15 0.84 0.00 0.40
N SER A 16 1.26 -1.04 1.12
CA SER A 16 1.12 -1.13 2.56
C SER A 16 2.42 -0.66 3.22
N LEU A 17 2.31 0.30 4.12
CA LEU A 17 3.43 0.87 4.87
C LEU A 17 3.25 0.58 6.35
N VAL A 18 4.34 0.24 7.03
CA VAL A 18 4.34 0.04 8.49
C VAL A 18 5.47 0.82 9.14
N LYS A 19 5.23 1.26 10.37
CA LYS A 19 6.24 1.89 11.21
C LYS A 19 6.13 1.30 12.60
N THR A 20 7.22 0.74 13.08
CA THR A 20 7.32 0.14 14.40
C THR A 20 8.46 0.82 15.15
N ASP A 21 8.14 1.43 16.28
CA ASP A 21 9.11 1.99 17.20
C ASP A 21 9.33 1.02 18.35
N VAL A 22 10.48 0.32 18.35
CA VAL A 22 10.85 -0.66 19.39
C VAL A 22 11.01 0.01 20.75
N GLY A 23 11.48 1.26 20.81
CA GLY A 23 11.72 1.98 22.06
C GLY A 23 10.43 2.35 22.79
N SER A 24 9.38 2.73 22.07
CA SER A 24 8.11 3.20 22.65
C SER A 24 6.97 2.19 22.57
N GLY A 25 7.18 1.02 21.92
CA GLY A 25 6.12 0.05 21.64
C GLY A 25 4.99 0.60 20.76
N ARG A 26 5.26 1.65 19.96
CA ARG A 26 4.26 2.31 19.12
C ARG A 26 4.35 1.75 17.71
N ASN A 27 3.25 1.17 17.24
CA ASN A 27 3.09 0.75 15.85
C ASN A 27 2.11 1.69 15.13
N ALA A 28 2.34 1.92 13.85
CA ALA A 28 1.42 2.62 12.98
C ALA A 28 1.45 1.96 11.60
N TYR A 29 0.28 1.85 10.98
CA TYR A 29 0.15 1.37 9.60
C TYR A 29 -0.41 2.49 8.72
N TYR A 30 -0.05 2.44 7.45
CA TYR A 30 -0.57 3.34 6.43
C TYR A 30 -0.77 2.56 5.13
N HIS A 31 -1.97 2.55 4.59
CA HIS A 31 -2.32 1.82 3.39
C HIS A 31 -2.81 2.79 2.32
N LEU A 32 -2.14 2.75 1.17
CA LEU A 32 -2.41 3.58 0.01
C LEU A 32 -2.97 2.70 -1.09
N GLN A 33 -4.18 3.02 -1.55
CA GLN A 33 -4.87 2.27 -2.59
C GLN A 33 -5.47 3.23 -3.62
N LEU A 34 -5.14 3.07 -4.90
CA LEU A 34 -5.77 3.82 -5.99
C LEU A 34 -6.95 3.00 -6.52
N LEU A 35 -8.18 3.44 -6.29
CA LEU A 35 -9.43 2.83 -6.75
C LEU A 35 -9.97 3.54 -8.00
N THR A 36 -10.37 2.77 -9.02
CA THR A 36 -10.89 3.34 -10.28
C THR A 36 -9.89 4.33 -10.92
N PRO A 37 -10.08 4.91 -12.11
CA PRO A 37 -8.98 5.65 -12.71
C PRO A 37 -8.62 6.94 -11.95
N SER A 38 -9.36 7.40 -10.94
CA SER A 38 -9.01 8.69 -10.30
C SER A 38 -9.40 8.81 -8.82
N THR A 39 -9.68 7.71 -8.12
CA THR A 39 -10.00 7.77 -6.68
C THR A 39 -8.84 7.25 -5.85
N VAL A 40 -8.32 8.05 -4.93
CA VAL A 40 -7.27 7.67 -4.00
C VAL A 40 -7.88 7.39 -2.63
N VAL A 41 -7.65 6.19 -2.11
CA VAL A 41 -8.02 5.79 -0.76
C VAL A 41 -6.78 5.68 0.11
N ARG A 42 -6.84 6.34 1.26
CA ARG A 42 -5.78 6.36 2.28
C ARG A 42 -6.35 5.90 3.59
N ARG A 43 -5.72 4.91 4.21
CA ARG A 43 -6.08 4.42 5.53
C ARG A 43 -4.87 4.48 6.44
N TRP A 44 -5.06 4.92 7.66
CA TRP A 44 -4.00 4.96 8.66
C TRP A 44 -4.54 4.64 10.04
N GLY A 45 -3.70 4.11 10.89
CA GLY A 45 -4.09 3.84 12.28
C GLY A 45 -3.00 3.14 13.07
N ARG A 46 -3.34 2.81 14.31
CA ARG A 46 -2.54 1.94 15.16
C ARG A 46 -2.98 0.49 14.98
N VAL A 47 -2.03 -0.43 15.01
CA VAL A 47 -2.32 -1.87 14.91
C VAL A 47 -2.86 -2.33 16.27
N GLY A 48 -4.01 -3.01 16.26
CA GLY A 48 -4.65 -3.52 17.48
C GLY A 48 -5.50 -2.50 18.25
N THR A 49 -5.78 -1.33 17.67
CA THR A 49 -6.77 -0.38 18.24
C THR A 49 -7.75 0.10 17.17
N THR A 50 -8.87 0.65 17.60
CA THR A 50 -9.84 1.35 16.74
C THR A 50 -9.41 2.77 16.38
N GLN A 51 -8.20 3.19 16.79
CA GLN A 51 -7.69 4.52 16.45
C GLN A 51 -7.09 4.52 15.05
N GLY A 52 -7.80 5.17 14.14
CA GLY A 52 -7.38 5.34 12.76
C GLY A 52 -8.28 6.32 12.03
N GLY A 53 -7.95 6.54 10.77
CA GLY A 53 -8.71 7.37 9.85
C GLY A 53 -8.69 6.75 8.46
N THR A 54 -9.75 7.00 7.71
CA THR A 54 -9.81 6.72 6.28
C THR A 54 -10.13 8.02 5.57
N LYS A 55 -9.42 8.29 4.48
CA LYS A 55 -9.69 9.42 3.60
C LYS A 55 -9.74 8.96 2.16
N VAL A 56 -10.81 9.34 1.49
CA VAL A 56 -11.04 9.11 0.07
C VAL A 56 -10.96 10.46 -0.62
N GLU A 57 -10.19 10.53 -1.70
CA GLU A 57 -10.10 11.71 -2.56
C GLU A 57 -10.37 11.30 -3.99
N GLU A 58 -11.16 12.09 -4.69
CA GLU A 58 -11.48 11.89 -6.10
C GLU A 58 -10.82 13.00 -6.90
N PHE A 59 -10.21 12.64 -8.01
CA PHE A 59 -9.52 13.55 -8.91
C PHE A 59 -10.18 13.56 -10.28
N ASP A 60 -9.95 14.63 -11.03
CA ASP A 60 -10.45 14.76 -12.40
C ASP A 60 -9.75 13.78 -13.34
N THR A 61 -8.44 13.59 -13.15
CA THR A 61 -7.62 12.71 -13.97
C THR A 61 -6.84 11.66 -13.17
N TRP A 62 -6.52 10.54 -13.82
CA TRP A 62 -5.66 9.50 -13.23
C TRP A 62 -4.27 10.01 -12.88
N VAL A 63 -3.75 10.93 -13.69
CA VAL A 63 -2.42 11.51 -13.49
C VAL A 63 -2.37 12.24 -12.16
N GLU A 64 -3.34 13.12 -11.88
CA GLU A 64 -3.42 13.85 -10.62
C GLU A 64 -3.55 12.90 -9.42
N ALA A 65 -4.40 11.87 -9.55
CA ALA A 65 -4.56 10.85 -8.51
C ALA A 65 -3.24 10.12 -8.22
N ALA A 66 -2.52 9.71 -9.27
CA ALA A 66 -1.24 9.03 -9.16
C ALA A 66 -0.15 9.94 -8.56
N GLU A 67 -0.07 11.21 -8.97
CA GLU A 67 0.89 12.17 -8.44
C GLU A 67 0.62 12.49 -6.96
N ALA A 68 -0.64 12.74 -6.61
CA ALA A 68 -1.05 12.99 -5.23
C ALA A 68 -0.70 11.80 -4.32
N LEU A 69 -0.96 10.59 -4.81
CA LEU A 69 -0.63 9.37 -4.08
C LEU A 69 0.89 9.19 -3.95
N ALA A 70 1.65 9.34 -5.04
CA ALA A 70 3.11 9.23 -5.04
C ALA A 70 3.77 10.27 -4.11
N ALA A 71 3.23 11.49 -4.05
CA ALA A 71 3.68 12.53 -3.12
C ALA A 71 3.54 12.09 -1.67
N VAL A 72 2.38 11.53 -1.28
CA VAL A 72 2.15 10.98 0.06
C VAL A 72 3.11 9.84 0.35
N PHE A 73 3.28 8.91 -0.60
CA PHE A 73 4.20 7.79 -0.44
C PHE A 73 5.63 8.25 -0.15
N ARG A 74 6.11 9.24 -0.92
CA ARG A 74 7.43 9.85 -0.75
C ARG A 74 7.55 10.57 0.58
N GLU A 75 6.53 11.27 1.04
CA GLU A 75 6.56 11.92 2.35
C GLU A 75 6.67 10.89 3.49
N LYS A 76 5.95 9.75 3.39
CA LYS A 76 5.97 8.72 4.44
C LYS A 76 7.22 7.84 4.44
N THR A 77 7.80 7.58 3.27
CA THR A 77 8.94 6.66 3.11
C THR A 77 10.26 7.36 2.79
N GLY A 78 10.24 8.62 2.39
CA GLY A 78 11.38 9.35 1.84
C GLY A 78 11.76 8.94 0.41
N ASN A 79 11.10 7.94 -0.17
CA ASN A 79 11.48 7.33 -1.45
C ASN A 79 10.45 7.67 -2.54
N LEU A 80 10.92 7.87 -3.77
CA LEU A 80 10.02 7.99 -4.91
C LEU A 80 9.31 6.65 -5.14
N PHE A 81 8.06 6.72 -5.59
CA PHE A 81 7.36 5.53 -6.05
C PHE A 81 7.98 5.09 -7.39
N ALA A 82 8.98 4.23 -7.32
CA ALA A 82 9.65 3.66 -8.49
C ALA A 82 9.30 2.18 -8.64
N GLN A 83 9.05 1.76 -9.87
CA GLN A 83 9.11 0.36 -10.27
C GLN A 83 10.54 0.11 -10.77
N PRO A 84 11.30 -0.88 -10.24
CA PRO A 84 10.88 -1.98 -9.37
C PRO A 84 10.91 -1.65 -7.85
N ARG A 85 10.11 -2.36 -7.06
CA ARG A 85 10.13 -2.29 -5.57
C ARG A 85 11.52 -2.60 -4.99
N SER A 86 12.37 -3.33 -5.71
CA SER A 86 13.76 -3.60 -5.31
C SER A 86 14.63 -2.35 -5.16
N SER A 87 14.25 -1.22 -5.75
CA SER A 87 14.93 0.07 -5.53
C SER A 87 14.56 0.74 -4.21
N PHE A 88 13.58 0.20 -3.47
CA PHE A 88 13.15 0.79 -2.20
C PHE A 88 14.23 0.67 -1.12
N THR A 89 14.70 1.81 -0.61
CA THR A 89 15.70 1.86 0.45
C THR A 89 15.06 2.28 1.77
N PRO A 90 14.91 1.38 2.77
CA PRO A 90 14.31 1.73 4.04
C PRO A 90 15.20 2.71 4.82
N LEU A 91 14.66 3.87 5.16
CA LEU A 91 15.35 4.90 5.93
C LEU A 91 14.96 4.87 7.42
N PRO A 92 15.90 5.14 8.34
CA PRO A 92 15.59 5.25 9.76
C PRO A 92 14.64 6.43 10.02
N GLY A 93 13.59 6.21 10.80
CA GLY A 93 12.55 7.21 11.09
C GLY A 93 11.39 7.26 10.09
N PHE A 94 11.53 6.63 8.91
CA PHE A 94 10.48 6.56 7.88
C PHE A 94 9.69 5.24 7.95
N MET A 95 8.54 5.21 7.28
CA MET A 95 7.76 3.99 7.14
C MET A 95 8.43 3.05 6.12
N ARG A 96 8.36 1.75 6.38
CA ARG A 96 8.88 0.73 5.46
C ARG A 96 7.75 0.17 4.60
N LEU A 97 8.07 -0.13 3.34
CA LEU A 97 7.17 -0.83 2.43
C LEU A 97 7.02 -2.30 2.87
N VAL A 98 5.77 -2.76 2.95
CA VAL A 98 5.41 -4.15 3.16
C VAL A 98 4.84 -4.65 1.86
N ASP A 99 5.60 -5.52 1.20
CA ASP A 99 5.09 -6.27 0.06
C ASP A 99 4.13 -7.34 0.61
N LYS A 100 2.89 -7.32 0.13
CA LYS A 100 1.91 -8.35 0.48
C LYS A 100 2.26 -9.56 -0.36
N GLU A 101 3.22 -10.35 0.10
CA GLU A 101 3.44 -11.68 -0.45
C GLU A 101 2.16 -12.47 -0.16
N TYR A 102 1.29 -12.58 -1.16
CA TYR A 102 0.13 -13.44 -1.12
C TYR A 102 0.68 -14.86 -1.14
N GLY A 103 1.17 -15.33 0.01
CA GLY A 103 1.65 -16.68 0.19
C GLY A 103 0.53 -17.64 -0.21
N PRO A 104 0.83 -18.72 -0.95
CA PRO A 104 -0.18 -19.72 -1.24
C PRO A 104 -0.80 -20.13 0.08
N ALA A 105 -2.13 -20.10 0.16
CA ALA A 105 -2.85 -20.74 1.25
C ALA A 105 -2.35 -22.19 1.27
N ALA A 106 -1.45 -22.50 2.19
CA ALA A 106 -1.13 -23.86 2.54
C ALA A 106 -2.39 -24.38 3.22
N ASP A 107 -3.28 -24.91 2.41
CA ASP A 107 -4.35 -25.80 2.83
C ASP A 107 -3.64 -27.04 3.41
N ASP A 108 -3.31 -26.95 4.69
CA ASP A 108 -2.91 -28.09 5.50
C ASP A 108 -4.19 -28.86 5.83
N ASP A 109 -4.78 -29.52 4.82
CA ASP A 109 -5.72 -30.61 5.08
C ASP A 109 -4.93 -31.91 5.14
N ALA A 110 -4.32 -32.11 6.31
CA ALA A 110 -3.96 -33.41 6.81
C ALA A 110 -5.25 -34.25 7.05
N SER A 111 -5.94 -34.66 5.98
CA SER A 111 -6.87 -35.78 6.08
C SER A 111 -6.10 -37.09 6.00
N SER A 112 -5.60 -37.52 7.16
CA SER A 112 -5.52 -38.96 7.43
C SER A 112 -6.92 -39.54 7.28
N SER A 113 -7.16 -40.36 6.27
CA SER A 113 -8.20 -41.40 6.33
C SER A 113 -7.94 -42.52 5.34
N SER A 114 -7.54 -43.64 5.95
CA SER A 114 -7.76 -45.06 5.59
C SER A 114 -7.07 -45.64 4.36
#